data_AF-A0AB74EA72-F1
#
_entry.id   AF-A0AB74EA72-F1
#
_cell.length_a   1.000
_cell.length_b   1.000
_cell.length_c   1.000
_cell.angle_alpha   90.00
_cell.angle_beta   90.00
_cell.angle_gamma   90.00
#
_symmetry.space_group_name_H-M   'P 1'
#
loop_
_entity.id
_entity.type
_entity.pdbx_description
1 polymer ?
#
loop_
_entity_poly.entity_id
_entity_poly.type
_entity_poly.pdbx_seq_one_letter_code
_entity_poly.pdbx_strand_id
1 'polypeptide(L)'
;MWRVLSALPIGVVFFDLIYGFVLNVLQGLDLQRAVPDSEGVLAVTPDIAFNSLQIVANGGMAAVVCFGLAVVFLLNRSVRRRQVLEIGVFRMLGLVAVLAFSAPSLWEWANALPLLLKGADVVNTGNPRYVLTALCMPFPAVSCVIGLVGRFRLQTASGRAAKAGGAGKADG
;
A
#
# COMPACT_ATOMS: atom_id res chain seq x y z
N MET A 1 12.29 9.16 -17.22
CA MET A 1 12.86 8.67 -15.94
C MET A 1 11.88 8.72 -14.76
N TRP A 2 11.12 9.80 -14.54
CA TRP A 2 10.13 9.87 -13.44
C TRP A 2 9.03 8.77 -13.44
N ARG A 3 8.80 8.08 -14.58
CA ARG A 3 7.87 6.92 -14.68
C ARG A 3 8.33 5.73 -13.83
N VAL A 4 9.64 5.50 -13.80
CA VAL A 4 10.23 4.33 -13.14
C VAL A 4 10.46 4.65 -11.67
N LEU A 5 10.94 5.85 -11.34
CA LEU A 5 11.16 6.30 -9.97
C LEU A 5 9.90 6.32 -9.09
N SER A 6 8.69 6.57 -9.63
CA SER A 6 7.46 6.51 -8.83
C SER A 6 6.83 5.11 -8.77
N ALA A 7 7.01 4.29 -9.81
CA ALA A 7 6.36 2.99 -9.93
C ALA A 7 7.17 1.86 -9.26
N LEU A 8 8.49 1.96 -9.31
CA LEU A 8 9.41 0.96 -8.77
C LEU A 8 9.28 0.79 -7.26
N PRO A 9 9.27 1.84 -6.41
CA PRO A 9 9.12 1.65 -4.97
C PRO A 9 7.74 1.09 -4.58
N ILE A 10 6.67 1.48 -5.31
CA ILE A 10 5.33 0.90 -5.13
C ILE A 10 5.35 -0.59 -5.48
N GLY A 11 6.01 -0.96 -6.58
CA GLY A 11 6.18 -2.35 -7.00
C GLY A 11 6.98 -3.19 -6.00
N VAL A 12 8.07 -2.64 -5.45
CA VAL A 12 8.87 -3.30 -4.41
C VAL A 12 8.01 -3.62 -3.19
N VAL A 13 7.26 -2.63 -2.66
CA VAL A 13 6.36 -2.84 -1.52
C VAL A 13 5.28 -3.87 -1.85
N PHE A 14 4.73 -3.83 -3.06
CA PHE A 14 3.71 -4.79 -3.51
C PHE A 14 4.24 -6.23 -3.54
N PHE A 15 5.39 -6.46 -4.18
CA PHE A 15 5.98 -7.80 -4.25
C PHE A 15 6.48 -8.28 -2.89
N ASP A 16 7.03 -7.39 -2.07
CA ASP A 16 7.46 -7.74 -0.71
C ASP A 16 6.28 -8.15 0.18
N LEU A 17 5.12 -7.51 0.03
CA LEU A 17 3.90 -7.88 0.74
C LEU A 17 3.42 -9.28 0.35
N ILE A 18 3.41 -9.59 -0.95
CA ILE A 18 3.06 -10.93 -1.46
C ILE A 18 4.06 -11.96 -0.94
N TYR A 19 5.35 -11.67 -1.04
CA TYR A 19 6.41 -12.58 -0.60
C TYR A 19 6.34 -12.82 0.91
N GLY A 20 6.12 -11.77 1.71
CA GLY A 20 5.90 -11.88 3.16
C GLY A 20 4.68 -12.72 3.50
N PHE A 21 3.58 -12.57 2.76
CA PHE A 21 2.40 -13.42 2.94
C PHE A 21 2.69 -14.89 2.60
N VAL A 22 3.38 -15.18 1.49
CA VAL A 22 3.78 -16.55 1.14
C VAL A 22 4.63 -17.18 2.25
N LEU A 23 5.60 -16.45 2.79
CA LEU A 23 6.41 -16.94 3.92
C LEU A 23 5.56 -17.20 5.16
N ASN A 24 4.60 -16.33 5.46
CA ASN A 24 3.67 -16.49 6.58
C ASN A 24 2.82 -17.76 6.42
N VAL A 25 2.32 -18.03 5.22
CA VAL A 25 1.60 -19.27 4.89
C VAL A 25 2.50 -20.50 5.05
N LEU A 26 3.72 -20.46 4.51
CA LEU A 26 4.66 -21.59 4.61
C LEU A 26 5.00 -21.91 6.07
N GLN A 27 5.30 -20.88 6.87
CA GLN A 27 5.55 -21.02 8.31
C GLN A 27 4.32 -21.57 9.04
N GLY A 28 3.13 -21.08 8.70
CA GLY A 28 1.87 -21.60 9.24
C GLY A 28 1.65 -23.08 8.97
N LEU A 29 1.96 -23.53 7.75
CA LEU A 29 1.84 -24.94 7.34
C LEU A 29 2.89 -25.83 8.01
N ASP A 30 4.12 -25.36 8.17
CA ASP A 30 5.18 -26.11 8.85
C ASP A 30 4.86 -26.33 10.33
N LEU A 31 4.29 -25.32 11.00
CA LEU A 31 3.81 -25.43 12.37
C LEU A 31 2.67 -26.45 12.51
N GLN A 32 1.77 -26.52 11.53
CA GLN A 32 0.70 -27.53 11.54
C GLN A 32 1.22 -28.96 11.35
N ARG A 33 2.28 -29.15 10.54
CA ARG A 33 2.91 -30.47 10.32
C ARG A 33 3.75 -30.94 11.51
N ALA A 34 4.21 -30.03 12.35
CA ALA A 34 5.02 -30.35 13.52
C ALA A 34 4.19 -30.85 14.72
N VAL A 35 2.85 -30.74 14.67
CA VAL A 35 1.97 -31.28 15.71
C VAL A 35 1.87 -32.80 15.55
N PRO A 36 2.24 -33.61 16.57
CA PRO A 36 2.19 -35.07 16.46
C PRO A 36 0.75 -35.56 16.35
N ASP A 37 0.54 -36.54 15.48
CA ASP A 37 -0.72 -37.19 15.13
C ASP A 37 -1.18 -38.15 16.25
N SER A 38 -1.19 -37.67 17.50
CA SER A 38 -1.58 -38.44 18.67
C SER A 38 -3.07 -38.29 18.93
N GLU A 39 -3.79 -39.34 18.52
CA GLU A 39 -5.12 -39.75 18.98
C GLU A 39 -6.32 -38.88 18.56
N GLY A 40 -6.86 -39.19 17.38
CA GLY A 40 -8.25 -39.66 17.27
C GLY A 40 -9.39 -38.71 17.62
N VAL A 41 -9.11 -37.44 17.93
CA VAL A 41 -10.11 -36.41 18.12
C VAL A 41 -9.78 -35.31 17.13
N LEU A 42 -10.70 -35.04 16.19
CA LEU A 42 -10.77 -33.81 15.40
C LEU A 42 -11.04 -32.59 16.31
N ALA A 43 -10.36 -32.51 17.44
CA ALA A 43 -10.27 -31.32 18.26
C ALA A 43 -9.26 -30.44 17.56
N VAL A 44 -9.80 -29.52 16.75
CA VAL A 44 -9.08 -28.30 16.39
C VAL A 44 -8.61 -27.69 17.71
N THR A 45 -7.36 -27.96 18.09
CA THR A 45 -6.76 -27.38 19.28
C THR A 45 -6.79 -25.86 19.08
N PRO A 46 -7.11 -25.06 20.10
CA PRO A 46 -7.28 -23.62 19.97
C PRO A 46 -6.15 -22.96 19.16
N ASP A 47 -4.90 -23.40 19.38
CA ASP A 47 -3.71 -22.89 18.68
C ASP A 47 -3.74 -23.08 17.16
N ILE A 48 -4.32 -24.18 16.66
CA ILE A 48 -4.45 -24.45 15.21
C ILE A 48 -5.53 -23.53 14.59
N ALA A 49 -6.65 -23.31 15.28
CA ALA A 49 -7.68 -22.37 14.86
C ALA A 49 -7.16 -20.91 14.87
N PHE A 50 -6.39 -20.51 15.89
CA PHE A 50 -5.85 -19.17 15.98
C PHE A 50 -4.77 -18.90 14.93
N ASN A 51 -3.89 -19.86 14.66
CA ASN A 51 -2.87 -19.73 13.62
C ASN A 51 -3.51 -19.63 12.22
N SER A 52 -4.50 -20.47 11.92
CA SER A 52 -5.24 -20.37 10.64
C SER A 52 -6.03 -19.07 10.50
N LEU A 53 -6.66 -18.57 11.58
CA LEU A 53 -7.32 -17.27 11.58
C LEU A 53 -6.32 -16.12 11.36
N GLN A 54 -5.13 -16.19 11.95
CA GLN A 54 -4.07 -15.19 11.75
C GLN A 54 -3.58 -15.20 10.29
N ILE A 55 -3.40 -16.36 9.67
CA ILE A 55 -3.04 -16.46 8.25
C ILE A 55 -4.13 -15.83 7.38
N VAL A 56 -5.41 -16.12 7.66
CA VAL A 56 -6.55 -15.53 6.94
C VAL A 56 -6.61 -14.02 7.14
N ALA A 57 -6.43 -13.52 8.37
CA ALA A 57 -6.43 -12.10 8.68
C ALA A 57 -5.27 -11.36 7.99
N ASN A 58 -4.06 -11.91 8.06
CA ASN A 58 -2.88 -11.37 7.39
C ASN A 58 -3.04 -11.40 5.87
N GLY A 59 -3.62 -12.47 5.32
CA GLY A 59 -3.95 -12.58 3.89
C GLY A 59 -4.98 -11.56 3.46
N GLY A 60 -6.02 -11.33 4.26
CA GLY A 60 -7.03 -10.30 4.03
C GLY A 60 -6.43 -8.90 4.03
N MET A 61 -5.61 -8.56 5.03
CA MET A 61 -4.88 -7.29 5.07
C MET A 61 -3.96 -7.13 3.86
N ALA A 62 -3.21 -8.18 3.51
CA ALA A 62 -2.32 -8.16 2.34
C ALA A 62 -3.10 -7.93 1.05
N ALA A 63 -4.24 -8.60 0.85
CA ALA A 63 -5.08 -8.42 -0.32
C ALA A 63 -5.65 -6.99 -0.41
N VAL A 64 -6.13 -6.43 0.71
CA VAL A 64 -6.66 -5.06 0.77
C VAL A 64 -5.59 -4.03 0.46
N VAL A 65 -4.38 -4.19 1.03
CA VAL A 65 -3.25 -3.28 0.78
C VAL A 65 -2.76 -3.41 -0.66
N CYS A 66 -2.61 -4.62 -1.19
CA CYS A 66 -2.27 -4.87 -2.60
C CYS A 66 -3.28 -4.21 -3.55
N PHE A 67 -4.58 -4.38 -3.28
CA PHE A 67 -5.63 -3.71 -4.04
C PHE A 67 -5.48 -2.19 -3.97
N GLY A 68 -5.26 -1.64 -2.77
CA GLY A 68 -5.03 -0.22 -2.58
C GLY A 68 -3.81 0.30 -3.36
N LEU A 69 -2.69 -0.43 -3.34
CA LEU A 69 -1.48 -0.09 -4.11
C LEU A 69 -1.76 -0.09 -5.62
N ALA A 70 -2.55 -1.04 -6.11
CA ALA A 70 -3.00 -1.04 -7.50
C ALA A 70 -3.87 0.19 -7.82
N VAL A 71 -4.75 0.62 -6.91
CA VAL A 71 -5.53 1.85 -7.06
C VAL A 71 -4.62 3.10 -7.07
N VAL A 72 -3.61 3.17 -6.21
CA VAL A 72 -2.60 4.26 -6.22
C VAL A 72 -1.88 4.31 -7.56
N PHE A 73 -1.51 3.16 -8.12
CA PHE A 73 -0.88 3.08 -9.44
C PHE A 73 -1.80 3.59 -10.54
N LEU A 74 -3.06 3.16 -10.54
CA LEU A 74 -4.09 3.62 -11.49
C LEU A 74 -4.35 5.12 -11.36
N LEU A 75 -4.47 5.64 -10.14
CA LEU A 75 -4.67 7.06 -9.86
C LEU A 75 -3.54 7.91 -10.43
N ASN A 76 -2.30 7.55 -10.11
CA ASN A 76 -1.12 8.27 -10.62
C ASN A 76 -1.02 8.19 -12.14
N ARG A 77 -1.37 7.04 -12.74
CA ARG A 77 -1.43 6.88 -14.19
C ARG A 77 -2.50 7.78 -14.82
N SER A 78 -3.69 7.87 -14.24
CA SER A 78 -4.81 8.69 -14.74
C SER A 78 -4.50 10.18 -14.66
N VAL A 79 -4.03 10.66 -13.50
CA VAL A 79 -3.63 12.07 -13.32
C VAL A 79 -2.58 12.46 -14.34
N ARG A 80 -1.61 11.59 -14.57
CA ARG A 80 -0.55 11.83 -15.56
C ARG A 80 -1.05 11.88 -17.00
N ARG A 81 -2.10 11.12 -17.33
CA ARG A 81 -2.77 11.17 -18.64
C ARG A 81 -3.79 12.32 -18.72
N ARG A 82 -3.87 13.19 -17.71
CA ARG A 82 -4.89 14.24 -17.56
C ARG A 82 -6.33 13.69 -17.65
N GLN A 83 -6.52 12.45 -17.22
CA GLN A 83 -7.82 11.80 -17.17
C GLN A 83 -8.31 11.78 -15.73
N VAL A 84 -9.57 12.13 -15.52
CA VAL A 84 -10.21 12.03 -14.20
C VAL A 84 -10.54 10.55 -13.95
N LEU A 85 -9.91 9.95 -12.94
CA LEU A 85 -10.29 8.62 -12.49
C LEU A 85 -11.62 8.71 -11.72
N GLU A 86 -12.59 7.89 -12.06
CA GLU A 86 -13.77 7.67 -11.22
C GLU A 86 -13.38 6.84 -10.01
N ILE A 87 -13.56 7.40 -8.83
CA ILE A 87 -13.24 6.74 -7.56
C ILE A 87 -14.56 6.44 -6.87
N GLY A 88 -14.98 5.18 -6.92
CA GLY A 88 -16.07 4.65 -6.10
C GLY A 88 -15.61 4.30 -4.68
N VAL A 89 -16.54 3.86 -3.85
CA VAL A 89 -16.31 3.57 -2.42
C VAL A 89 -15.15 2.60 -2.20
N PHE A 90 -15.11 1.47 -2.91
CA PHE A 90 -14.03 0.48 -2.76
C PHE A 90 -12.64 1.05 -3.08
N ARG A 91 -12.53 1.87 -4.13
CA ARG A 91 -11.27 2.51 -4.50
C ARG A 91 -10.83 3.51 -3.43
N MET A 92 -11.76 4.26 -2.83
CA MET A 92 -11.46 5.14 -1.70
C MET A 92 -10.96 4.34 -0.50
N LEU A 93 -11.64 3.25 -0.13
CA LEU A 93 -11.22 2.39 0.98
C LEU A 93 -9.82 1.80 0.75
N GLY A 94 -9.50 1.39 -0.48
CA GLY A 94 -8.16 0.94 -0.84
C GLY A 94 -7.10 2.03 -0.67
N LEU A 95 -7.39 3.28 -1.06
CA LEU A 95 -6.48 4.41 -0.87
C LEU A 95 -6.28 4.73 0.62
N VAL A 96 -7.35 4.68 1.41
CA VAL A 96 -7.30 4.86 2.88
C VAL A 96 -6.45 3.76 3.52
N ALA A 97 -6.62 2.50 3.11
CA ALA A 97 -5.81 1.40 3.61
C ALA A 97 -4.31 1.63 3.32
N VAL A 98 -3.96 2.01 2.08
CA VAL A 98 -2.55 2.32 1.76
C VAL A 98 -2.02 3.43 2.66
N LEU A 99 -2.77 4.51 2.84
CA LEU A 99 -2.35 5.60 3.73
C LEU A 99 -2.19 5.12 5.18
N ALA A 100 -3.12 4.33 5.70
CA ALA A 100 -3.04 3.81 7.06
C ALA A 100 -1.77 2.97 7.28
N PHE A 101 -1.39 2.15 6.30
CA PHE A 101 -0.21 1.28 6.40
C PHE A 101 1.12 1.98 6.07
N SER A 102 1.10 3.05 5.28
CA SER A 102 2.34 3.71 4.81
C SER A 102 2.62 5.06 5.46
N ALA A 103 1.62 5.76 6.00
CA ALA A 103 1.82 7.05 6.68
C ALA A 103 2.72 6.95 7.93
N PRO A 104 2.64 5.89 8.77
CA PRO A 104 3.56 5.75 9.90
C PRO A 104 5.02 5.74 9.47
N SER A 105 5.34 5.14 8.31
CA SER A 105 6.71 5.12 7.80
C SER A 105 7.27 6.52 7.51
N LEU A 106 6.44 7.48 7.11
CA LEU A 106 6.88 8.87 6.91
C LEU A 106 7.29 9.51 8.24
N TRP A 107 6.53 9.23 9.29
CA TRP A 107 6.82 9.73 10.63
C TRP A 107 8.10 9.11 11.20
N GLU A 108 8.25 7.79 11.08
CA GLU A 108 9.47 7.08 11.49
C GLU A 108 10.70 7.63 10.77
N TRP A 109 10.65 7.81 9.45
CA TRP A 109 11.76 8.41 8.70
C TRP A 109 12.01 9.88 9.06
N ALA A 110 10.97 10.66 9.36
CA ALA A 110 11.12 12.05 9.79
C ALA A 110 11.88 12.16 11.12
N ASN A 111 11.71 11.19 12.03
CA ASN A 111 12.43 11.14 13.30
C ASN A 111 13.80 10.46 13.19
N ALA A 112 13.92 9.42 12.37
CA ALA A 112 15.15 8.65 12.20
C ALA A 112 16.23 9.43 11.42
N LEU A 113 15.85 10.23 10.42
CA LEU A 113 16.80 10.93 9.57
C LEU A 113 17.70 11.93 10.34
N PRO A 114 17.17 12.78 11.26
CA PRO A 114 18.00 13.61 12.12
C PRO A 114 18.94 12.82 13.04
N LEU A 115 18.53 11.65 13.52
CA LEU A 115 19.33 10.79 14.39
C LEU A 115 20.46 10.10 13.62
N LEU A 116 20.17 9.62 12.41
CA LEU A 116 21.18 9.10 11.48
C LEU A 116 22.24 10.14 11.14
N LEU A 117 21.83 11.39 10.88
CA LEU A 117 22.75 12.49 10.61
C LEU A 117 23.66 12.83 11.80
N LYS A 118 23.23 12.48 13.02
CA LYS A 118 24.02 12.59 14.25
C LYS A 118 24.89 11.37 14.52
N GLY A 119 24.89 10.38 13.63
CA GLY A 119 25.66 9.14 13.76
C GLY A 119 25.03 8.09 14.69
N ALA A 120 23.76 8.25 15.07
CA ALA A 120 23.07 7.25 15.87
C ALA A 120 22.68 6.04 15.00
N ASP A 121 22.90 4.84 15.53
CA ASP A 121 22.47 3.60 14.89
C ASP A 121 20.98 3.36 15.19
N VAL A 122 20.12 3.84 14.29
CA VAL A 122 18.65 3.74 14.41
C VAL A 122 18.02 2.87 13.31
N VAL A 123 18.83 2.30 12.41
CA VAL A 123 18.37 1.46 11.30
C VAL A 123 18.99 0.09 11.42
N ASN A 124 18.16 -0.93 11.66
CA ASN A 124 18.63 -2.31 11.67
C ASN A 124 18.98 -2.77 10.25
N THR A 125 20.27 -2.89 9.95
CA THR A 125 20.79 -3.35 8.65
C THR A 125 20.98 -4.87 8.59
N GLY A 126 20.52 -5.64 9.58
CA GLY A 126 20.74 -7.09 9.67
C GLY A 126 20.05 -7.92 8.58
N ASN A 127 19.06 -7.37 7.88
CA ASN A 127 18.45 -8.02 6.72
C ASN A 127 18.23 -7.03 5.57
N PRO A 128 18.88 -7.24 4.40
CA PRO A 128 18.80 -6.30 3.28
C PRO A 128 17.38 -6.15 2.71
N ARG A 129 16.54 -7.19 2.82
CA ARG A 129 15.14 -7.15 2.39
C ARG A 129 14.36 -6.09 3.17
N TYR A 130 14.47 -6.10 4.49
CA TYR A 130 13.73 -5.16 5.35
C TYR A 130 14.21 -3.72 5.18
N VAL A 131 15.52 -3.53 5.00
CA VAL A 131 16.08 -2.20 4.68
C VAL A 131 15.51 -1.68 3.36
N LEU A 132 15.47 -2.51 2.33
CA LEU A 132 14.93 -2.13 1.02
C LEU A 132 13.43 -1.77 1.11
N THR A 133 12.63 -2.59 1.78
CA THR A 133 11.20 -2.32 1.98
C THR A 133 10.99 -1.04 2.79
N ALA A 134 11.75 -0.84 3.88
CA ALA A 134 11.66 0.34 4.73
C ALA A 134 11.96 1.64 3.98
N LEU A 135 12.95 1.62 3.07
CA LEU A 135 13.25 2.74 2.18
C LEU A 135 12.12 3.01 1.18
N CYS A 136 11.44 1.97 0.71
CA CYS A 136 10.37 2.10 -0.29
C CYS A 136 9.00 2.44 0.32
N MET A 137 8.78 2.15 1.60
CA MET A 137 7.48 2.31 2.29
C MET A 137 6.89 3.73 2.34
N PRO A 138 7.70 4.81 2.42
CA PRO A 138 7.18 6.19 2.38
C PRO A 138 6.55 6.57 1.04
N PHE A 139 7.00 5.95 -0.05
CA PHE A 139 6.62 6.35 -1.41
C PHE A 139 5.14 6.11 -1.73
N PRO A 140 4.52 4.96 -1.38
CA PRO A 140 3.08 4.76 -1.49
C PRO A 140 2.23 5.88 -0.87
N ALA A 141 2.57 6.35 0.34
CA ALA A 141 1.85 7.41 1.03
C ALA A 141 1.91 8.73 0.23
N VAL A 142 3.12 9.15 -0.12
CA VAL A 142 3.36 10.39 -0.87
C VAL A 142 2.68 10.32 -2.25
N SER A 143 2.80 9.18 -2.93
CA SER A 143 2.20 8.97 -4.26
C SER A 143 0.67 8.95 -4.20
N CYS A 144 0.08 8.46 -3.11
CA CYS A 144 -1.36 8.52 -2.88
C CYS A 144 -1.84 9.96 -2.72
N VAL A 145 -1.17 10.76 -1.88
CA VAL A 145 -1.51 12.17 -1.65
C VAL A 145 -1.35 12.99 -2.93
N ILE A 146 -0.23 12.87 -3.63
CA ILE A 146 0.02 13.58 -4.90
C ILE A 146 -1.03 13.20 -5.94
N GLY A 147 -1.36 11.91 -6.06
CA GLY A 147 -2.40 11.42 -6.97
C GLY A 147 -3.78 12.00 -6.66
N LEU A 148 -4.15 12.08 -5.38
CA LEU A 148 -5.43 12.66 -4.95
C LEU A 148 -5.49 14.16 -5.26
N VAL A 149 -4.47 14.92 -4.87
CA VAL A 149 -4.40 16.37 -5.16
C VAL A 149 -4.41 16.63 -6.67
N GLY A 150 -3.67 15.85 -7.44
CA GLY A 150 -3.66 15.94 -8.90
C GLY A 150 -5.02 15.70 -9.53
N ARG A 151 -5.78 14.73 -9.01
CA ARG A 151 -7.16 14.47 -9.44
C ARG A 151 -8.08 15.64 -9.12
N PHE A 152 -8.03 16.18 -7.90
CA PHE A 152 -8.84 17.35 -7.51
C PHE A 152 -8.56 18.57 -8.40
N ARG A 153 -7.29 18.80 -8.73
CA ARG A 153 -6.89 19.87 -9.68
C ARG A 153 -7.44 19.64 -11.08
N LEU A 154 -7.46 18.41 -11.58
CA LEU A 154 -8.03 18.11 -12.90
C LEU A 154 -9.54 18.31 -12.91
N GLN A 155 -10.26 17.87 -11.88
CA GLN A 155 -11.72 18.06 -11.79
C GLN A 155 -12.10 19.54 -11.75
N THR A 156 -11.39 20.34 -10.96
CA THR A 156 -11.64 21.79 -10.88
C THR A 156 -11.29 22.52 -12.19
N ALA A 157 -10.23 22.12 -12.88
CA ALA A 157 -9.89 22.65 -14.20
C ALA A 157 -10.94 22.31 -15.27
N SER A 158 -11.40 21.05 -15.31
CA SER A 158 -12.46 20.61 -16.21
C SER A 158 -13.79 21.34 -15.94
N GLY A 159 -14.16 21.52 -14.67
CA GLY A 159 -15.36 22.29 -14.30
C GLY A 159 -15.29 23.76 -14.70
N ARG A 160 -14.13 24.41 -14.55
CA ARG A 160 -13.89 25.78 -15.01
C ARG A 160 -13.98 25.90 -16.54
N ALA A 161 -13.39 24.96 -17.28
CA ALA A 161 -13.46 24.93 -18.74
C ALA A 161 -14.91 24.76 -19.25
N ALA A 162 -15.70 23.88 -18.62
CA ALA A 162 -17.11 23.71 -18.95
C ALA A 162 -17.92 24.99 -18.74
N LYS A 163 -17.68 25.71 -17.63
CA LYS A 163 -18.35 26.98 -17.33
C LYS A 163 -17.97 28.09 -18.32
N ALA A 164 -16.70 28.17 -18.73
CA ALA A 164 -16.23 29.16 -19.72
C ALA A 164 -16.77 28.89 -21.13
N GLY A 165 -16.84 27.61 -21.56
CA GLY A 165 -17.42 27.23 -22.84
C GLY A 165 -18.94 27.42 -22.92
N GLY A 166 -19.64 27.34 -21.80
CA GLY A 166 -21.08 27.65 -21.71
C GLY A 166 -21.39 29.14 -21.81
N ALA A 167 -20.53 30.00 -21.25
CA ALA A 167 -20.69 31.46 -21.31
C ALA A 167 -20.54 32.01 -22.74
N GLY A 168 -19.66 31.43 -23.56
CA GLY A 168 -19.48 31.85 -24.96
C GLY A 168 -20.60 31.44 -25.92
N LYS A 169 -21.61 30.69 -25.45
CA LYS A 169 -22.74 30.23 -26.27
C LYS A 169 -24.05 30.97 -25.99
N ALA A 170 -24.08 31.87 -24.99
CA ALA A 170 -25.28 32.62 -24.60
C ALA A 170 -25.40 34.00 -25.27
N ASP A 171 -24.38 34.45 -26.01
CA ASP A 171 -24.30 35.78 -26.62
C ASP A 171 -24.38 35.74 -28.17
N GLY A 172 -25.12 34.77 -28.75
CA GLY A 172 -25.29 34.61 -30.20
C GLY A 172 -26.74 34.53 -30.63
#